data_AF-X1J9J4-F1
#
_entry.id   AF-X1J9J4-F1
#
_cell.length_a   1.000
_cell.length_b   1.000
_cell.length_c   1.000
_cell.angle_alpha   90.00
_cell.angle_beta   90.00
_cell.angle_gamma   90.00
#
_symmetry.space_group_name_H-M   'P 1'
#
loop_
_entity.id
_entity.type
_entity.pdbx_description
1 polymer ?
#
loop_
_entity_poly.entity_id
_entity_poly.type
_entity_poly.pdbx_seq_one_letter_code
_entity_poly.pdbx_strand_id
1 'polypeptide(L)' 'MPTLGGEFDMAMMNKRLFPELELVCLMAKLEYQFLSSRLLKETASLGGSIDDFVPKHVAEALKGRLEKK' A
#
# COMPACT_ATOMS: atom_id res chain seq x y z
N MET A 1 -5.29 6.35 13.40
CA MET A 1 -4.03 6.80 12.78
C MET A 1 -3.22 5.56 12.48
N PRO A 2 -2.71 5.33 11.26
CA PRO A 2 -1.79 4.22 11.03
C PRO A 2 -0.62 4.44 11.98
N THR A 3 -0.45 3.51 12.90
CA THR A 3 0.59 3.58 13.91
C THR A 3 1.91 3.44 13.18
N LEU A 4 2.66 4.53 13.11
CA LEU A 4 4.00 4.59 12.51
C LEU A 4 5.02 3.67 13.20
N GLY A 5 4.61 2.83 14.18
CA GLY A 5 5.50 2.09 15.07
C GLY A 5 6.52 1.26 14.30
N GLY A 6 6.08 0.46 13.33
CA GLY A 6 7.00 -0.36 12.52
C GLY A 6 7.96 0.48 11.68
N GLU A 7 7.50 1.57 11.08
CA GLU A 7 8.32 2.46 10.27
C GLU A 7 9.27 3.30 11.13
N PHE A 8 8.86 3.66 12.34
CA PHE A 8 9.63 4.39 13.34
C PHE A 8 10.79 3.54 13.88
N ASP A 9 10.52 2.29 14.25
CA ASP A 9 11.56 1.35 14.69
C ASP A 9 12.61 1.14 13.58
N MET A 10 12.15 0.99 12.32
CA MET A 10 13.04 0.93 11.16
C MET A 10 13.82 2.22 10.96
N ALA A 11 13.20 3.39 11.14
CA ALA A 11 13.87 4.68 11.02
C ALA A 11 15.01 4.82 12.03
N MET A 12 14.78 4.43 13.28
CA MET A 12 15.78 4.48 14.34
C MET A 12 16.95 3.52 14.06
N MET A 13 16.65 2.32 13.56
CA MET A 13 17.68 1.37 13.16
C MET A 13 18.50 1.89 11.97
N ASN A 14 17.82 2.40 10.94
CA ASN A 14 18.48 2.93 9.75
C ASN A 14 19.35 4.14 10.07
N LYS A 15 18.90 5.04 10.94
CA LYS A 15 19.69 6.20 11.40
C LYS A 15 20.95 5.79 12.17
N ARG A 16 20.92 4.64 12.86
CA ARG A 16 22.09 4.08 13.53
C ARG A 16 23.08 3.44 12.55
N LEU A 17 22.57 2.75 11.51
CA LEU A 17 23.41 2.07 10.51
C LEU A 17 23.98 3.04 9.46
N PHE A 18 23.19 4.04 9.06
CA PHE A 18 23.49 5.01 8.00
C PHE A 18 23.07 6.41 8.48
N PRO A 19 23.96 7.14 9.18
CA PRO A 19 23.64 8.41 9.80
C PRO A 19 23.21 9.52 8.83
N GLU A 20 23.62 9.44 7.57
CA GLU A 20 23.22 10.38 6.50
C GLU A 20 21.82 10.11 5.92
N LEU A 21 21.16 9.02 6.30
CA LEU A 21 19.85 8.65 5.75
C LEU A 21 18.72 9.25 6.59
N GLU A 22 17.84 10.03 5.95
CA GLU A 22 16.66 10.62 6.58
C GLU A 22 15.37 9.94 6.08
N LEU A 23 14.43 9.71 7.00
CA LEU A 23 13.10 9.20 6.69
C LEU A 23 12.08 10.35 6.75
N VAL A 24 11.32 10.51 5.66
CA VAL A 24 10.19 11.44 5.60
C VAL A 24 8.90 10.64 5.46
N CYS A 25 7.93 10.90 6.33
CA CYS A 25 6.62 10.26 6.30
C CYS A 25 5.56 11.22 5.77
N LEU A 26 4.72 10.74 4.85
CA LEU A 26 3.61 11.51 4.28
C LEU A 26 2.29 10.89 4.73
N MET A 27 1.35 11.74 5.14
CA MET A 27 0.01 11.31 5.48
C MET A 27 -0.84 11.20 4.22
N ALA A 28 -1.45 10.03 4.01
CA ALA A 28 -2.47 9.87 2.99
C ALA A 28 -3.71 10.73 3.33
N LYS A 29 -4.41 11.20 2.29
CA LYS A 29 -5.72 11.81 2.46
C LYS A 29 -6.66 10.84 3.17
N LEU A 30 -7.58 11.39 3.98
CA LEU A 30 -8.51 10.61 4.80
C LEU A 30 -9.31 9.60 3.96
N GLU A 31 -9.76 10.01 2.77
CA GLU A 31 -10.52 9.20 1.82
C GLU A 31 -9.77 7.96 1.29
N TYR A 32 -8.45 7.87 1.48
CA TYR A 32 -7.63 6.73 1.05
C TYR A 32 -6.99 5.97 2.21
N GLN A 33 -7.28 6.31 3.47
CA GLN A 33 -6.63 5.69 4.64
C GLN A 33 -6.91 4.19 4.79
N PHE A 34 -8.01 3.70 4.23
CA PHE A 34 -8.37 2.28 4.27
C PHE A 34 -7.75 1.46 3.12
N LEU A 35 -7.15 2.11 2.14
CA LEU A 35 -6.60 1.42 0.97
C LEU A 35 -5.30 0.71 1.33
N SER A 36 -5.27 -0.59 1.05
CA SER A 36 -4.03 -1.37 1.04
C SER A 36 -4.01 -2.29 -0.17
N SER A 37 -2.81 -2.57 -0.70
CA SER A 37 -2.67 -3.52 -1.80
C SER A 37 -3.22 -4.90 -1.44
N ARG A 38 -3.13 -5.31 -0.17
CA ARG A 38 -3.68 -6.59 0.30
C ARG A 38 -5.20 -6.60 0.21
N LEU A 39 -5.86 -5.57 0.75
CA LEU A 39 -7.31 -5.43 0.70
C LEU A 39 -7.83 -5.42 -0.74
N LEU A 40 -7.22 -4.61 -1.61
CA LEU A 40 -7.62 -4.52 -3.03
C LEU A 40 -7.48 -5.85 -3.76
N LYS A 41 -6.38 -6.58 -3.54
CA LYS A 41 -6.18 -7.91 -4.12
C LYS A 41 -7.22 -8.92 -3.63
N GLU A 42 -7.58 -8.86 -2.35
CA GLU A 42 -8.59 -9.74 -1.75
C GLU A 42 -9.98 -9.44 -2.30
N THR A 43 -10.39 -8.17 -2.34
CA THR A 43 -11.66 -7.74 -2.95
C THR A 43 -11.76 -8.18 -4.41
N ALA A 44 -10.71 -7.96 -5.21
CA ALA A 44 -10.69 -8.38 -6.61
C ALA A 44 -10.75 -9.92 -6.75
N SER A 45 -10.09 -10.67 -5.87
CA SER A 45 -10.13 -12.14 -5.87
C SER A 45 -11.51 -12.70 -5.54
N LEU A 46 -12.32 -11.95 -4.80
CA LEU A 46 -13.70 -12.29 -4.46
C LEU A 46 -14.71 -11.82 -5.53
N GLY A 47 -14.24 -11.26 -6.65
CA GLY A 47 -15.09 -10.75 -7.74
C GLY A 47 -15.64 -9.34 -7.52
N GLY A 48 -15.16 -8.61 -6.51
CA GLY A 48 -15.48 -7.19 -6.33
C GLY A 48 -14.77 -6.30 -7.35
N SER A 49 -15.42 -5.22 -7.79
CA SER A 49 -14.76 -4.18 -8.60
C SER A 49 -13.87 -3.31 -7.71
N ILE A 50 -12.72 -2.93 -8.28
CA ILE A 50 -11.75 -2.02 -7.66
C ILE A 50 -11.46 -0.79 -8.52
N ASP A 51 -12.26 -0.57 -9.57
CA ASP A 51 -12.00 0.42 -10.63
C ASP A 51 -11.95 1.86 -10.09
N ASP A 52 -12.66 2.13 -8.99
CA ASP A 52 -12.69 3.45 -8.33
C ASP A 52 -11.46 3.70 -7.44
N PHE A 53 -10.68 2.67 -7.13
CA PHE A 53 -9.57 2.74 -6.18
C PHE A 53 -8.20 2.64 -6.84
N VAL A 54 -8.14 2.26 -8.11
CA VAL A 54 -6.89 2.12 -8.86
C VAL A 54 -7.02 2.67 -10.28
N PRO A 55 -5.93 3.13 -10.90
CA PRO A 55 -5.93 3.47 -12.31
C PRO A 55 -6.34 2.25 -13.18
N LYS A 56 -7.02 2.51 -14.31
CA LYS A 56 -7.54 1.48 -15.22
C LYS A 56 -6.52 0.39 -15.60
N HIS A 57 -5.29 0.79 -15.91
CA HIS A 57 -4.23 -0.16 -16.29
C HIS A 57 -3.89 -1.15 -15.16
N VAL A 58 -4.04 -0.75 -13.89
CA VAL A 58 -3.80 -1.62 -12.73
C VAL A 58 -4.95 -2.59 -12.55
N ALA A 59 -6.20 -2.15 -12.72
CA ALA A 59 -7.38 -3.01 -12.65
C ALA A 59 -7.33 -4.12 -13.71
N GLU A 60 -7.01 -3.77 -14.96
CA GLU A 60 -6.83 -4.72 -16.06
C GLU A 60 -5.70 -5.73 -15.77
N ALA A 61 -4.55 -5.23 -15.32
CA ALA A 61 -3.42 -6.08 -14.96
C ALA A 61 -3.74 -7.03 -13.80
N LEU A 62 -4.50 -6.57 -12.80
CA LEU A 62 -4.89 -7.40 -11.67
C LEU A 62 -5.88 -8.48 -12.09
N LYS A 63 -6.89 -8.13 -12.91
CA LYS A 63 -7.86 -9.10 -13.46
C LYS A 63 -7.16 -10.20 -14.25
N GLY A 64 -6.25 -9.84 -15.16
CA GLY A 64 -5.49 -10.82 -15.93
C GLY A 64 -4.55 -11.71 -15.09
N ARG A 65 -4.14 -11.27 -13.89
CA ARG A 65 -3.40 -12.13 -12.94
C ARG A 65 -4.30 -13.11 -12.20
N LEU A 66 -5.55 -12.74 -11.94
CA LEU A 66 -6.51 -13.60 -11.24
C LEU A 66 -7.10 -14.68 -12.15
N GLU A 67 -7.28 -14.38 -13.44
CA GLU A 67 -7.74 -15.34 -14.46
C GLU A 67 -6.72 -16.43 -14.81
N LYS A 68 -5.42 -16.20 -14.51
CA LYS A 68 -4.33 -17.16 -14.76
C LYS A 68 -4.10 -18.14 -13.60
N LYS A 69 -5.00 -18.19 -12.63
CA LYS A 69 -4.88 -18.99 -11.40
C LYS A 69 -5.96 -20.06 -11.37
#